data_AF-A0A972UJQ2-F1
#
_entry.id   AF-A0A972UJQ2-F1
#
_cell.length_a   1.000
_cell.length_b   1.000
_cell.length_c   1.000
_cell.angle_alpha   90.00
_cell.angle_beta   90.00
_cell.angle_gamma   90.00
#
_symmetry.space_group_name_H-M   'P 1'
#
loop_
_entity.id
_entity.type
_entity.pdbx_description
1 polymer ?
#
loop_
_entity_poly.entity_id
_entity_poly.type
_entity_poly.pdbx_seq_one_letter_code
_entity_poly.pdbx_strand_id
1 'polypeptide(L)' 'MTCGHCVSAVEKALAAVPGVTGVIEVSKERGEALVRGEAVPEKLIEAVTGEGYEARVL' A
#
# COMPACT_ATOMS: atom_id res chain seq x y z
N MET A 1 -10.59 -4.15 -2.63
CA MET A 1 -10.08 -3.27 -3.71
C MET A 1 -10.83 -3.60 -5.00
N THR A 2 -11.62 -2.69 -5.58
CA THR A 2 -12.67 -3.08 -6.58
C THR A 2 -12.46 -2.54 -8.00
N CYS A 3 -11.57 -1.57 -8.24
CA CYS A 3 -11.33 -0.95 -9.56
C CYS A 3 -9.85 -0.60 -9.80
N GLY A 4 -9.45 -0.30 -11.04
CA GLY A 4 -8.08 0.13 -11.40
C GLY A 4 -7.65 1.43 -10.70
N HIS A 5 -8.59 2.35 -10.47
CA HIS A 5 -8.34 3.54 -9.66
C HIS A 5 -7.97 3.22 -8.21
N CYS A 6 -8.48 2.13 -7.63
CA CYS A 6 -8.16 1.71 -6.27
C CYS A 6 -6.69 1.30 -6.15
N VAL A 7 -6.14 0.65 -7.19
CA VAL A 7 -4.74 0.21 -7.23
C VAL A 7 -3.82 1.43 -7.23
N SER A 8 -4.05 2.38 -8.14
CA SER A 8 -3.24 3.59 -8.23
C SER A 8 -3.34 4.47 -6.98
N ALA A 9 -4.48 4.47 -6.29
CA ALA A 9 -4.66 5.21 -5.05
C ALA A 9 -3.79 4.62 -3.92
N VAL A 10 -3.86 3.30 -3.72
CA VAL A 10 -3.05 2.57 -2.73
C VAL A 10 -1.55 2.68 -3.05
N GLU A 11 -1.16 2.55 -4.31
CA GLU A 11 0.25 2.70 -4.73
C GLU A 11 0.80 4.09 -4.38
N LYS A 12 0.04 5.15 -4.67
CA LYS A 12 0.42 6.53 -4.32
C LYS A 12 0.50 6.75 -2.82
N ALA A 13 -0.48 6.23 -2.06
CA ALA A 13 -0.49 6.35 -0.61
C ALA A 13 0.74 5.67 0.01
N LEU A 14 1.07 4.44 -0.42
CA LEU A 14 2.23 3.70 0.03
C LEU A 14 3.55 4.39 -0.36
N ALA A 15 3.65 4.92 -1.58
CA ALA A 15 4.84 5.64 -2.03
C ALA A 15 5.11 6.93 -1.24
N ALA A 16 4.08 7.52 -0.63
CA ALA A 16 4.20 8.72 0.20
C ALA A 16 4.65 8.42 1.64
N VAL A 17 4.71 7.15 2.05
CA VAL A 17 5.10 6.78 3.42
C VAL A 17 6.62 6.94 3.62
N PRO A 18 7.06 7.67 4.66
CA PRO A 18 8.48 7.78 4.99
C PRO A 18 9.15 6.41 5.19
N GLY A 19 10.30 6.22 4.56
CA GLY A 19 11.04 4.95 4.59
C GLY A 19 10.69 4.00 3.44
N VAL A 20 9.64 4.27 2.66
CA VAL A 20 9.40 3.55 1.40
C VAL A 20 10.39 4.02 0.35
N THR A 21 11.12 3.06 -0.23
CA THR A 21 12.05 3.30 -1.34
C THR A 21 11.48 2.83 -2.68
N GLY A 22 10.42 2.03 -2.66
CA GLY A 22 9.63 1.73 -3.84
C GLY A 22 8.40 0.88 -3.53
N VAL A 23 7.30 1.15 -4.23
CA VAL A 23 6.15 0.24 -4.31
C VAL A 23 6.37 -0.66 -5.52
N ILE A 24 6.59 -1.94 -5.27
CA ILE A 24 7.01 -2.91 -6.28
C ILE A 24 5.79 -3.44 -7.05
N GLU A 25 4.71 -3.71 -6.32
CA GLU A 25 3.47 -4.23 -6.90
C GLU A 25 2.29 -3.88 -6.00
N VAL A 26 1.15 -3.55 -6.59
CA VAL A 26 -0.15 -3.57 -5.90
C VAL A 26 -1.08 -4.46 -6.72
N SER A 27 -1.32 -5.68 -6.22
CA SER A 27 -2.13 -6.67 -6.92
C SER A 27 -3.55 -6.63 -6.41
N LYS A 28 -4.47 -6.15 -7.26
CA LYS A 28 -5.92 -6.22 -7.00
C LYS A 28 -6.39 -7.67 -6.88
N GLU A 29 -5.89 -8.55 -7.75
CA GLU A 29 -6.31 -9.96 -7.79
C GLU A 29 -5.92 -10.70 -6.51
N ARG A 30 -4.73 -10.42 -5.98
CA ARG A 30 -4.22 -11.07 -4.76
C ARG A 30 -4.63 -10.35 -3.48
N GLY A 31 -5.00 -9.07 -3.57
CA GLY A 31 -5.29 -8.26 -2.39
C GLY A 31 -4.03 -7.87 -1.61
N GLU A 32 -2.88 -7.77 -2.31
CA GLU A 32 -1.58 -7.59 -1.68
C GLU A 32 -0.82 -6.42 -2.30
N ALA A 33 0.04 -5.80 -1.51
CA ALA A 33 1.00 -4.80 -1.97
C ALA A 33 2.41 -5.20 -1.52
N LEU A 34 3.34 -5.23 -2.47
CA LEU A 34 4.76 -5.46 -2.21
C LEU A 34 5.47 -4.10 -2.18
N VAL A 35 6.08 -3.79 -1.04
CA VAL A 35 6.78 -2.52 -0.82
C VAL A 35 8.21 -2.82 -0.40
N ARG A 36 9.15 -2.01 -0.88
CA ARG A 36 10.56 -2.04 -0.50
C ARG A 36 10.89 -0.79 0.32
N GLY A 37 11.67 -0.97 1.37
CA GLY A 37 12.14 0.12 2.22
C GLY A 37 12.26 -0.28 3.68
N GLU A 38 12.44 0.72 4.53
CA GLU A 38 12.54 0.62 5.99
C GLU A 38 11.34 1.31 6.67
N ALA A 39 10.25 1.49 5.91
CA ALA A 39 9.02 2.05 6.44
C ALA A 39 8.49 1.21 7.60
N VAL A 40 8.04 1.89 8.65
CA VAL A 40 7.42 1.22 9.80
C VAL A 40 6.11 0.56 9.35
N PRO A 41 5.88 -0.73 9.64
CA PRO A 41 4.66 -1.48 9.28
C PRO A 41 3.35 -0.74 9.54
N GLU A 42 3.25 -0.10 10.71
CA GLU A 42 2.06 0.65 11.13
C GLU A 42 1.75 1.81 10.17
N LYS A 43 2.77 2.52 9.68
CA LYS A 43 2.60 3.65 8.75
C LYS A 43 2.12 3.18 7.37
N LEU A 44 2.53 1.99 6.94
CA LEU A 44 2.03 1.36 5.71
C LEU A 44 0.55 1.00 5.86
N ILE A 45 0.16 0.41 6.99
CA ILE A 45 -1.23 0.05 7.27
C ILE A 45 -2.11 1.30 7.36
N GLU A 46 -1.66 2.36 8.04
CA GLU A 46 -2.35 3.65 8.12
C GLU A 46 -2.58 4.26 6.74
N ALA A 47 -1.58 4.22 5.85
CA ALA A 47 -1.71 4.74 4.48
C ALA A 47 -2.79 3.99 3.68
N VAL A 48 -2.81 2.66 3.77
CA VAL A 48 -3.84 1.84 3.09
C VAL A 48 -5.23 2.04 3.71
N THR A 49 -5.29 2.20 5.02
CA THR A 49 -6.54 2.48 5.76
C THR A 49 -7.08 3.88 5.44
N GLY A 50 -6.21 4.86 5.23
CA GLY A 50 -6.57 6.20 4.76
C GLY A 50 -7.27 6.19 3.40
N GLU A 51 -6.93 5.24 2.54
CA GLU A 51 -7.60 4.99 1.25
C GLU A 51 -8.90 4.17 1.39
N GLY A 52 -9.28 3.80 2.62
CA GLY A 52 -10.52 3.07 2.93
C GLY A 52 -10.40 1.55 2.84
N TYR A 53 -9.19 0.99 2.93
CA TYR A 53 -8.96 -0.46 2.91
C TYR A 53 -8.28 -0.96 4.18
N GLU A 54 -8.71 -2.12 4.68
CA GLU A 54 -7.99 -2.79 5.76
C GLU A 54 -6.71 -3.47 5.23
N ALA A 55 -5.64 -3.43 6.02
CA ALA A 55 -4.36 -4.03 5.68
C ALA A 55 -3.66 -4.66 6.88
N ARG A 56 -2.82 -5.65 6.62
CA ARG A 56 -1.89 -6.24 7.59
C ARG A 56 -0.59 -6.61 6.90
N VAL A 57 0.51 -6.66 7.65
CA VAL A 57 1.77 -7.21 7.16
C VAL A 57 1.72 -8.73 7.19
N LEU A 58 2.29 -9.37 6.17
CA LEU A 58 2.40 -10.82 5.99
C LEU A 58 3.80 -11.32 6.32
#